data_AF-A0A7Z9E2N9-F1
#
_entry.id   AF-A0A7Z9E2N9-F1
#
_cell.length_a   1.000
_cell.length_b   1.000
_cell.length_c   1.000
_cell.angle_alpha   90.00
_cell.angle_beta   90.00
_cell.angle_gamma   90.00
#
_symmetry.space_group_name_H-M   'P 1'
#
loop_
_entity.id
_entity.type
_entity.pdbx_description
1 polymer ?
#
loop_
_entity_poly.entity_id
_entity_poly.type
_entity_poly.pdbx_seq_one_letter_code
_entity_poly.pdbx_strand_id
1 'polypeptide(L)'
;MLPSELLSYKQQGETVIPLRLNIDTKHINLATEVIRCFEESVNQTQGELNKRLQEFEGDSPDYRLKRGLAHLLRGSFCTFEVVSPLEPVELRQKVFALSAKTMPSYGSTEHTLEQLATQLSQDLNREVLPHQILSGLYADLQENRILTQLDSPTPEALLHRYNLSQVQGIFYQASKIVINAYRNDPGEYKLLFRYLKLFQLMTYIEGDADQGFTLTIDGPTSLFKASTRYGLSLAKMIPALLHVTKWSLKAKLQQRDPYTRVVRTGYFSLNSDCGLVSHYPPGKPYDSMIEQSFAERWNTLKTEWKLEREVDLIPLPGSVMIPDFRLVHPDGRVFLLEIIGYWRPEYLQKKFYQVQRSGCDFLILAISERLNLENAGIDVNHLPVPVVWFKDKLLPKAVLELIENKPS
;
A
#
# COMPACT_ATOMS: atom_id res chain seq x y z
N MET A 1 4.81 -6.21 -4.64
CA MET A 1 3.98 -7.40 -4.34
C MET A 1 3.51 -8.00 -5.65
N LEU A 2 3.24 -9.29 -5.69
CA LEU A 2 2.82 -9.99 -6.90
C LEU A 2 1.29 -9.94 -7.08
N PRO A 3 0.79 -9.89 -8.33
CA PRO A 3 -0.63 -10.10 -8.64
C PRO A 3 -0.99 -11.58 -8.51
N SER A 4 -2.28 -11.87 -8.30
CA SER A 4 -2.78 -13.24 -8.06
C SER A 4 -2.38 -14.26 -9.13
N GLU A 5 -2.27 -13.84 -10.39
CA GLU A 5 -1.91 -14.69 -11.54
C GLU A 5 -0.45 -15.17 -11.51
N LEU A 6 0.42 -14.42 -10.84
CA LEU A 6 1.85 -14.74 -10.67
C LEU A 6 2.13 -15.43 -9.33
N LEU A 7 1.11 -15.65 -8.51
CA LEU A 7 1.24 -16.42 -7.28
C LEU A 7 1.36 -17.91 -7.61
N SER A 8 2.28 -18.56 -6.93
CA SER A 8 2.51 -19.99 -7.04
C SER A 8 2.48 -20.58 -5.64
N TYR A 9 1.56 -21.51 -5.40
CA TYR A 9 1.43 -22.21 -4.14
C TYR A 9 0.94 -23.63 -4.39
N LYS A 10 1.28 -24.54 -3.48
CA LYS A 10 0.77 -25.90 -3.43
C LYS A 10 -0.28 -25.99 -2.34
N GLN A 11 -1.24 -26.89 -2.51
CA GLN A 11 -2.19 -27.26 -1.47
C GLN A 11 -1.87 -28.66 -0.98
N GLN A 12 -1.75 -28.84 0.33
CA GLN A 12 -1.59 -30.13 0.99
C GLN A 12 -2.71 -30.28 2.03
N GLY A 13 -3.74 -31.05 1.68
CA GLY A 13 -4.99 -31.06 2.43
C GLY A 13 -5.61 -29.66 2.43
N GLU A 14 -5.89 -29.12 3.62
CA GLU A 14 -6.40 -27.75 3.78
C GLU A 14 -5.28 -26.70 3.87
N THR A 15 -4.00 -27.11 3.91
CA THR A 15 -2.88 -26.19 4.09
C THR A 15 -2.39 -25.64 2.76
N VAL A 16 -2.26 -24.32 2.65
CA VAL A 16 -1.67 -23.62 1.50
C VAL A 16 -0.19 -23.37 1.78
N ILE A 17 0.68 -23.80 0.87
CA ILE A 17 2.14 -23.66 0.98
C ILE A 17 2.62 -22.80 -0.20
N PRO A 18 3.03 -21.53 0.03
CA PRO A 18 3.57 -20.69 -1.03
C PRO A 18 4.86 -21.29 -1.59
N LEU A 19 5.10 -21.06 -2.88
CA LEU A 19 6.39 -21.36 -3.48
C LEU A 19 7.47 -20.53 -2.79
N ARG A 20 8.51 -21.21 -2.35
CA ARG A 20 9.71 -20.61 -1.80
C ARG A 20 10.91 -21.06 -2.62
N LEU A 21 11.61 -20.08 -3.18
CA LEU A 21 12.85 -20.30 -3.91
C LEU A 21 14.01 -20.41 -2.91
N ASN A 22 14.93 -21.32 -3.20
CA ASN A 22 16.22 -21.35 -2.54
C ASN A 22 17.14 -20.29 -3.15
N ILE A 23 18.08 -19.79 -2.36
CA ILE A 23 19.11 -18.86 -2.82
C ILE A 23 20.30 -19.71 -3.26
N ASP A 24 20.12 -20.40 -4.37
CA ASP A 24 21.14 -21.22 -5.02
C ASP A 24 21.65 -20.54 -6.29
N THR A 25 22.73 -21.08 -6.86
CA THR A 25 23.37 -20.53 -8.06
C THR A 25 22.41 -20.46 -9.25
N LYS A 26 21.49 -21.42 -9.38
CA LYS A 26 20.50 -21.44 -10.47
C LYS A 26 19.56 -20.23 -10.38
N HIS A 27 18.97 -19.99 -9.22
CA HIS A 27 18.02 -18.88 -9.04
C HIS A 27 18.74 -17.53 -9.04
N ILE A 28 19.96 -17.46 -8.50
CA ILE A 28 20.79 -16.25 -8.57
C ILE A 28 21.08 -15.89 -10.03
N ASN A 29 21.54 -16.84 -10.84
CA ASN A 29 21.80 -16.60 -12.27
C ASN A 29 20.54 -16.09 -12.99
N LEU A 30 19.38 -16.70 -12.73
CA LEU A 30 18.11 -16.26 -13.30
C LEU A 30 17.77 -14.81 -12.88
N ALA A 31 17.92 -14.47 -11.61
CA ALA A 31 17.68 -13.12 -11.13
C ALA A 31 18.67 -12.11 -11.76
N THR A 32 19.94 -12.47 -11.89
CA THR A 32 20.97 -11.66 -12.56
C THR A 32 20.63 -11.41 -14.02
N GLU A 33 20.21 -12.43 -14.77
CA GLU A 33 19.80 -12.28 -16.17
C GLU A 33 18.61 -11.33 -16.32
N VAL A 34 17.59 -11.47 -15.46
CA VAL A 34 16.43 -10.57 -15.48
C VAL A 34 16.85 -9.14 -15.15
N ILE A 35 17.67 -8.93 -14.11
CA ILE A 35 18.18 -7.60 -13.74
C ILE A 35 18.94 -6.96 -14.91
N ARG A 36 19.86 -7.71 -15.52
CA ARG A 36 20.62 -7.27 -16.69
C ARG A 36 19.73 -6.84 -17.85
N CYS A 37 18.63 -7.56 -18.08
CA CYS A 37 17.65 -7.21 -19.11
C CYS A 37 17.03 -5.82 -18.88
N PHE A 38 16.81 -5.43 -17.62
CA PHE A 38 16.36 -4.07 -17.27
C PHE A 38 17.48 -3.04 -17.41
N GLU A 39 18.70 -3.37 -16.99
CA GLU A 39 19.87 -2.48 -17.11
C GLU A 39 20.17 -2.13 -18.57
N GLU A 40 20.08 -3.10 -19.48
CA GLU A 40 20.27 -2.90 -20.92
C GLU A 40 19.11 -2.13 -21.60
N SER A 41 17.98 -1.98 -20.90
CA SER A 41 16.78 -1.26 -21.37
C SER A 41 16.61 0.13 -20.75
N VAL A 42 17.58 0.62 -19.96
CA VAL A 42 17.58 2.00 -19.50
C VAL A 42 17.63 2.95 -20.71
N ASN A 43 16.86 4.04 -20.65
CA ASN A 43 16.59 4.98 -21.74
C ASN A 43 15.81 4.42 -22.94
N GLN A 44 15.19 3.23 -22.81
CA GLN A 44 14.31 2.67 -23.83
C GLN A 44 12.85 2.72 -23.40
N THR A 45 11.94 2.50 -24.35
CA THR A 45 10.51 2.44 -24.09
C THR A 45 10.15 1.19 -23.29
N GLN A 46 9.08 1.29 -22.49
CA GLN A 46 8.52 0.17 -21.77
C GLN A 46 8.10 -0.98 -22.72
N GLY A 47 7.67 -0.66 -23.94
CA GLY A 47 7.34 -1.63 -24.99
C GLY A 47 8.54 -2.46 -25.44
N GLU A 48 9.70 -1.83 -25.63
CA GLU A 48 10.94 -2.54 -26.00
C GLU A 48 11.42 -3.45 -24.85
N LEU A 49 11.35 -2.97 -23.61
CA LEU A 49 11.59 -3.80 -22.43
C LEU A 49 10.62 -4.99 -22.37
N ASN A 50 9.32 -4.79 -22.61
CA ASN A 50 8.33 -5.87 -22.64
C ASN A 50 8.68 -6.93 -23.69
N LYS A 51 9.10 -6.49 -24.89
CA LYS A 51 9.50 -7.38 -25.98
C LYS A 51 10.73 -8.22 -25.59
N ARG A 52 11.78 -7.60 -25.05
CA ARG A 52 12.97 -8.32 -24.56
C ARG A 52 12.65 -9.31 -23.46
N LEU A 53 11.77 -8.95 -22.53
CA LEU A 53 11.31 -9.85 -21.47
C LEU A 53 10.50 -11.03 -22.03
N GLN A 54 9.72 -10.82 -23.08
CA GLN A 54 8.98 -11.88 -23.76
C GLN A 54 9.92 -12.84 -24.52
N GLU A 55 10.94 -12.30 -25.20
CA GLU A 55 12.01 -13.09 -25.83
C GLU A 55 12.80 -13.89 -24.79
N PHE A 56 13.10 -13.28 -23.63
CA PHE A 56 13.76 -13.94 -22.50
C PHE A 56 12.90 -15.04 -21.86
N GLU A 57 11.59 -14.86 -21.80
CA GLU A 57 10.64 -15.88 -21.34
C GLU A 57 10.77 -17.15 -22.20
N GLY A 58 10.68 -16.97 -23.53
CA GLY A 58 10.71 -18.04 -24.52
C GLY A 58 9.65 -19.12 -24.22
N ASP A 59 9.97 -20.37 -24.55
CA ASP A 59 9.13 -21.54 -24.24
C ASP A 59 9.43 -22.16 -22.86
N SER A 60 10.01 -21.38 -21.94
CA SER A 60 10.42 -21.90 -20.64
C SER A 60 9.20 -22.27 -19.77
N PRO A 61 9.20 -23.45 -19.12
CA PRO A 61 8.12 -23.82 -18.19
C PRO A 61 8.05 -22.90 -16.96
N ASP A 62 9.15 -22.19 -16.65
CA ASP A 62 9.29 -21.31 -15.49
C ASP A 62 8.80 -19.86 -15.77
N TYR A 63 7.92 -19.67 -16.77
CA TYR A 63 7.46 -18.33 -17.18
C TYR A 63 6.86 -17.50 -16.03
N ARG A 64 6.13 -18.12 -15.10
CA ARG A 64 5.54 -17.42 -13.94
C ARG A 64 6.60 -16.82 -13.04
N LEU A 65 7.70 -17.53 -12.84
CA LEU A 65 8.83 -17.07 -12.04
C LEU A 65 9.50 -15.87 -12.71
N LYS A 66 9.84 -15.98 -14.00
CA LYS A 66 10.44 -14.90 -14.80
C LYS A 66 9.56 -13.64 -14.79
N ARG A 67 8.26 -13.80 -15.08
CA ARG A 67 7.27 -12.70 -15.03
C ARG A 67 7.15 -12.09 -13.65
N GLY A 68 7.19 -12.91 -12.60
CA GLY A 68 7.13 -12.44 -11.23
C GLY A 68 8.35 -11.60 -10.83
N LEU A 69 9.57 -12.04 -11.18
CA LEU A 69 10.79 -11.25 -10.96
C LEU A 69 10.75 -9.93 -11.73
N ALA A 70 10.40 -9.97 -13.02
CA ALA A 70 10.28 -8.77 -13.85
C ALA A 70 9.20 -7.80 -13.33
N HIS A 71 8.07 -8.31 -12.85
CA HIS A 71 7.02 -7.49 -12.24
C HIS A 71 7.53 -6.78 -10.97
N LEU A 72 8.34 -7.45 -10.14
CA LEU A 72 8.89 -6.85 -8.92
C LEU A 72 9.91 -5.76 -9.24
N LEU A 73 10.79 -5.99 -10.23
CA LEU A 73 11.73 -4.97 -10.73
C LEU A 73 10.98 -3.73 -11.23
N ARG A 74 10.05 -3.95 -12.17
CA ARG A 74 9.23 -2.88 -12.75
C ARG A 74 8.49 -2.06 -11.71
N GLY A 75 7.96 -2.69 -10.67
CA GLY A 75 7.09 -2.03 -9.71
C GLY A 75 7.81 -1.37 -8.52
N SER A 76 9.02 -1.83 -8.15
CA SER A 76 9.71 -1.34 -6.94
C SER A 76 11.05 -0.67 -7.20
N PHE A 77 11.64 -0.84 -8.39
CA PHE A 77 13.02 -0.43 -8.67
C PHE A 77 13.15 0.42 -9.95
N CYS A 78 12.08 0.59 -10.72
CA CYS A 78 12.09 1.32 -11.98
C CYS A 78 11.27 2.60 -11.89
N THR A 79 11.78 3.67 -12.50
CA THR A 79 11.03 4.91 -12.75
C THR A 79 10.78 5.02 -14.25
N PHE A 80 9.50 5.13 -14.61
CA PHE A 80 9.07 5.33 -16.01
C PHE A 80 8.48 6.72 -16.16
N GLU A 81 9.03 7.50 -17.08
CA GLU A 81 8.64 8.88 -17.30
C GLU A 81 8.08 9.10 -18.72
N VAL A 82 7.20 10.09 -18.82
CA VAL A 82 6.70 10.58 -20.10
C VAL A 82 7.71 11.60 -20.61
N VAL A 83 8.49 11.24 -21.63
CA VAL A 83 9.49 12.12 -22.24
C VAL A 83 8.86 12.77 -23.48
N SER A 84 8.50 14.05 -23.36
CA SER A 84 7.86 14.81 -24.44
C SER A 84 8.19 16.30 -24.32
N PRO A 85 8.31 17.05 -25.43
CA PRO A 85 8.58 18.49 -25.40
C PRO A 85 7.42 19.32 -24.79
N LEU A 86 6.21 18.79 -24.79
CA LEU A 86 5.04 19.35 -24.11
C LEU A 86 4.21 18.22 -23.51
N GLU A 87 3.24 18.53 -22.67
CA GLU A 87 2.23 17.54 -22.28
C GLU A 87 1.61 16.90 -23.54
N PRO A 88 1.60 15.55 -23.68
CA PRO A 88 1.23 14.90 -24.95
C PRO A 88 -0.14 15.29 -25.51
N VAL A 89 -1.09 15.63 -24.63
CA VAL A 89 -2.41 16.15 -25.04
C VAL A 89 -2.28 17.49 -25.77
N GLU A 90 -1.51 18.43 -25.23
CA GLU A 90 -1.27 19.74 -25.85
C GLU A 90 -0.45 19.62 -27.13
N LEU A 91 0.56 18.73 -27.12
CA LEU A 91 1.38 18.45 -28.29
C LEU A 91 0.53 17.95 -29.46
N ARG A 92 -0.35 16.96 -29.21
CA ARG A 92 -1.29 16.44 -30.22
C ARG A 92 -2.20 17.53 -30.76
N GLN A 93 -2.74 18.39 -29.90
CA GLN A 93 -3.57 19.52 -30.33
C GLN A 93 -2.82 20.47 -31.27
N LYS A 94 -1.61 20.88 -30.91
CA LYS A 94 -0.78 21.77 -31.75
C LYS A 94 -0.43 21.11 -33.09
N VAL A 95 0.02 19.85 -33.06
CA VAL A 95 0.42 19.10 -34.27
C VAL A 95 -0.75 18.93 -35.22
N PHE A 96 -1.90 18.44 -34.73
CA PHE A 96 -3.06 18.18 -35.58
C PHE A 96 -3.75 19.46 -36.07
N ALA A 97 -3.74 20.54 -35.28
CA ALA A 97 -4.24 21.83 -35.73
C ALA A 97 -3.37 22.44 -36.84
N LEU A 98 -2.04 22.25 -36.79
CA LEU A 98 -1.15 22.71 -37.85
C LEU A 98 -1.31 21.84 -39.11
N SER A 99 -1.32 20.52 -38.97
CA SER A 99 -1.41 19.59 -40.10
C SER A 99 -2.72 19.75 -40.87
N ALA A 100 -3.82 20.10 -40.18
CA ALA A 100 -5.13 20.34 -40.79
C ALA A 100 -5.16 21.52 -41.78
N LYS A 101 -4.17 22.42 -41.75
CA LYS A 101 -4.06 23.57 -42.68
C LYS A 101 -3.48 23.20 -44.05
N THR A 102 -2.93 22.00 -44.19
CA THR A 102 -2.21 21.56 -45.38
C THR A 102 -2.81 20.27 -45.95
N MET A 103 -2.64 20.06 -47.26
CA MET A 103 -3.01 18.77 -47.88
C MET A 103 -2.09 17.65 -47.34
N PRO A 104 -2.63 16.48 -46.97
CA PRO A 104 -1.82 15.36 -46.46
C PRO A 104 -0.80 14.88 -47.50
N SER A 105 0.47 14.96 -47.16
CA SER A 105 1.58 14.38 -47.92
C SER A 105 2.79 14.14 -47.01
N TYR A 106 3.73 13.29 -47.43
CA TYR A 106 4.97 13.06 -46.67
C TYR A 106 5.76 14.36 -46.49
N GLY A 107 5.93 15.14 -47.57
CA GLY A 107 6.61 16.45 -47.51
C GLY A 107 5.88 17.47 -46.63
N SER A 108 4.54 17.49 -46.66
CA SER A 108 3.74 18.35 -45.75
C SER A 108 3.95 17.97 -44.28
N THR A 109 4.15 16.68 -43.99
CA THR A 109 4.32 16.17 -42.63
C THR A 109 5.68 16.58 -42.07
N GLU A 110 6.76 16.40 -42.84
CA GLU A 110 8.11 16.84 -42.45
C GLU A 110 8.14 18.35 -42.20
N HIS A 111 7.60 19.15 -43.12
CA HIS A 111 7.53 20.60 -42.96
C HIS A 111 6.71 21.01 -41.72
N THR A 112 5.59 20.34 -41.45
CA THR A 112 4.76 20.60 -40.25
C THR A 112 5.56 20.35 -38.97
N LEU A 113 6.32 19.26 -38.91
CA LEU A 113 7.14 18.90 -37.75
C LEU A 113 8.33 19.84 -37.57
N GLU A 114 9.01 20.23 -38.65
CA GLU A 114 10.11 21.20 -38.62
C GLU A 114 9.65 22.59 -38.18
N GLN A 115 8.51 23.04 -38.70
CA GLN A 115 7.90 24.31 -38.31
C GLN A 115 7.54 24.30 -36.81
N LEU A 116 6.92 23.23 -36.32
CA LEU A 116 6.58 23.10 -34.91
C LEU A 116 7.82 22.95 -34.02
N ALA A 117 8.84 22.22 -34.46
CA ALA A 117 10.10 22.08 -33.76
C ALA A 117 10.76 23.46 -33.56
N THR A 118 10.79 24.28 -34.60
CA THR A 118 11.31 25.65 -34.54
C THR A 118 10.49 26.51 -33.58
N GLN A 119 9.16 26.47 -33.70
CA GLN A 119 8.26 27.25 -32.84
C GLN A 119 8.37 26.84 -31.36
N LEU A 120 8.33 25.55 -31.06
CA LEU A 120 8.47 25.04 -29.70
C LEU A 120 9.86 25.34 -29.14
N SER A 121 10.89 25.34 -29.98
CA SER A 121 12.24 25.67 -29.53
C SER A 121 12.35 27.11 -29.03
N GLN A 122 11.66 28.03 -29.71
CA GLN A 122 11.55 29.44 -29.31
C GLN A 122 10.66 29.61 -28.08
N ASP A 123 9.45 29.03 -28.09
CA ASP A 123 8.47 29.15 -26.99
C ASP A 123 9.02 28.64 -25.66
N LEU A 124 9.80 27.54 -25.70
CA LEU A 124 10.31 26.85 -24.50
C LEU A 124 11.75 27.24 -24.14
N ASN A 125 12.41 28.11 -24.92
CA ASN A 125 13.83 28.45 -24.77
C ASN A 125 14.75 27.22 -24.64
N ARG A 126 14.46 26.15 -25.40
CA ARG A 126 15.25 24.91 -25.44
C ARG A 126 15.16 24.28 -26.82
N GLU A 127 16.20 23.62 -27.31
CA GLU A 127 16.15 22.94 -28.60
C GLU A 127 15.15 21.77 -28.57
N VAL A 128 14.22 21.77 -29.53
CA VAL A 128 13.25 20.70 -29.77
C VAL A 128 13.42 20.22 -31.21
N LEU A 129 13.63 18.91 -31.37
CA LEU A 129 13.85 18.29 -32.67
C LEU A 129 12.56 17.64 -33.21
N PRO A 130 12.37 17.55 -34.55
CA PRO A 130 11.18 16.93 -35.15
C PRO A 130 10.89 15.51 -34.65
N HIS A 131 11.91 14.68 -34.44
CA HIS A 131 11.75 13.31 -33.95
C HIS A 131 11.26 13.26 -32.48
N GLN A 132 11.56 14.29 -31.67
CA GLN A 132 11.07 14.42 -30.30
C GLN A 132 9.59 14.77 -30.28
N ILE A 133 9.10 15.51 -31.27
CA ILE A 133 7.67 15.77 -31.45
C ILE A 133 6.97 14.46 -31.82
N LEU A 134 7.49 13.72 -32.79
CA LEU A 134 6.92 12.44 -33.21
C LEU A 134 6.80 11.42 -32.07
N SER A 135 7.89 11.23 -31.31
CA SER A 135 7.88 10.35 -30.14
C SER A 135 7.01 10.88 -29.01
N GLY A 136 6.98 12.20 -28.81
CA GLY A 136 6.17 12.88 -27.79
C GLY A 136 4.66 12.76 -27.99
N LEU A 137 4.17 12.60 -29.24
CA LEU A 137 2.73 12.56 -29.56
C LEU A 137 1.96 11.53 -28.73
N TYR A 138 2.57 10.39 -28.43
CA TYR A 138 1.95 9.28 -27.70
C TYR A 138 2.82 8.80 -26.52
N ALA A 139 3.72 9.64 -26.03
CA ALA A 139 4.61 9.30 -24.90
C ALA A 139 3.86 9.03 -23.59
N ASP A 140 2.60 9.46 -23.48
CA ASP A 140 1.71 9.19 -22.34
C ASP A 140 1.20 7.73 -22.28
N LEU A 141 1.17 7.03 -23.41
CA LEU A 141 0.81 5.61 -23.48
C LEU A 141 1.83 4.78 -22.68
N GLN A 142 1.34 3.80 -21.94
CA GLN A 142 2.17 3.01 -21.02
C GLN A 142 3.38 2.38 -21.73
N GLU A 143 3.20 1.82 -22.93
CA GLU A 143 4.29 1.19 -23.70
C GLU A 143 5.36 2.19 -24.17
N ASN A 144 5.02 3.47 -24.32
CA ASN A 144 5.93 4.49 -24.84
C ASN A 144 6.70 5.24 -23.74
N ARG A 145 6.35 5.02 -22.46
CA ARG A 145 7.08 5.61 -21.34
C ARG A 145 8.51 5.12 -21.33
N ILE A 146 9.45 6.01 -21.02
CA ILE A 146 10.88 5.69 -21.02
C ILE A 146 11.31 5.25 -19.63
N LEU A 147 12.07 4.15 -19.54
CA LEU A 147 12.74 3.76 -18.31
C LEU A 147 13.92 4.72 -18.05
N THR A 148 13.73 5.70 -17.18
CA THR A 148 14.74 6.75 -16.90
C THR A 148 15.69 6.36 -15.78
N GLN A 149 15.22 5.61 -14.79
CA GLN A 149 16.01 5.20 -13.64
C GLN A 149 15.73 3.75 -13.27
N LEU A 150 16.80 3.05 -12.89
CA LEU A 150 16.77 1.71 -12.33
C LEU A 150 17.65 1.67 -11.07
N ASP A 151 17.03 1.46 -9.93
CA ASP A 151 17.71 1.21 -8.65
C ASP A 151 18.01 -0.29 -8.54
N SER A 152 19.05 -0.76 -9.23
CA SER A 152 19.33 -2.19 -9.41
C SER A 152 19.55 -2.91 -8.05
N PRO A 153 18.68 -3.86 -7.65
CA PRO A 153 18.88 -4.65 -6.44
C PRO A 153 19.93 -5.74 -6.67
N THR A 154 20.50 -6.28 -5.58
CA THR A 154 21.28 -7.52 -5.72
C THR A 154 20.34 -8.69 -6.10
N PRO A 155 20.83 -9.69 -6.85
CA PRO A 155 20.04 -10.87 -7.19
C PRO A 155 19.42 -11.56 -5.98
N GLU A 156 20.16 -11.66 -4.87
CA GLU A 156 19.67 -12.26 -3.62
C GLU A 156 18.54 -11.45 -3.01
N ALA A 157 18.66 -10.12 -2.99
CA ALA A 157 17.61 -9.23 -2.49
C ALA A 157 16.33 -9.35 -3.32
N LEU A 158 16.44 -9.50 -4.64
CA LEU A 158 15.29 -9.74 -5.53
C LEU A 158 14.62 -11.08 -5.24
N LEU A 159 15.38 -12.15 -5.01
CA LEU A 159 14.84 -13.47 -4.64
C LEU A 159 14.14 -13.45 -3.27
N HIS A 160 14.74 -12.79 -2.27
CA HIS A 160 14.10 -12.56 -0.98
C HIS A 160 12.78 -11.79 -1.13
N ARG A 161 12.78 -10.74 -1.96
CA ARG A 161 11.60 -9.94 -2.29
C ARG A 161 10.52 -10.76 -2.99
N TYR A 162 10.90 -11.70 -3.85
CA TYR A 162 9.99 -12.63 -4.52
C TYR A 162 9.33 -13.59 -3.52
N ASN A 163 10.14 -14.25 -2.68
CA ASN A 163 9.64 -15.17 -1.64
C ASN A 163 8.66 -14.47 -0.68
N LEU A 164 9.00 -13.25 -0.23
CA LEU A 164 8.10 -12.45 0.58
C LEU A 164 6.81 -12.10 -0.18
N SER A 165 6.91 -11.73 -1.47
CA SER A 165 5.75 -11.38 -2.28
C SER A 165 4.81 -12.57 -2.54
N GLN A 166 5.33 -13.79 -2.63
CA GLN A 166 4.52 -15.02 -2.71
C GLN A 166 3.68 -15.22 -1.44
N VAL A 167 4.30 -15.03 -0.27
CA VAL A 167 3.61 -15.10 1.03
C VAL A 167 2.59 -13.98 1.18
N GLN A 168 2.94 -12.74 0.83
CA GLN A 168 2.04 -11.59 0.84
C GLN A 168 0.76 -11.84 0.03
N GLY A 169 0.89 -12.50 -1.13
CA GLY A 169 -0.23 -12.79 -2.01
C GLY A 169 -1.26 -13.77 -1.44
N ILE A 170 -0.88 -14.66 -0.52
CA ILE A 170 -1.81 -15.57 0.16
C ILE A 170 -2.89 -14.77 0.91
N PHE A 171 -2.51 -13.63 1.48
CA PHE A 171 -3.40 -12.82 2.31
C PHE A 171 -4.51 -12.10 1.52
N TYR A 172 -4.43 -12.06 0.19
CA TYR A 172 -5.53 -11.57 -0.65
C TYR A 172 -6.81 -12.40 -0.49
N GLN A 173 -6.67 -13.67 -0.12
CA GLN A 173 -7.77 -14.61 0.08
C GLN A 173 -8.07 -14.86 1.57
N ALA A 174 -7.41 -14.14 2.47
CA ALA A 174 -7.62 -14.31 3.90
C ALA A 174 -8.99 -13.79 4.33
N SER A 175 -9.68 -14.57 5.15
CA SER A 175 -10.92 -14.21 5.82
C SER A 175 -10.67 -13.74 7.25
N LYS A 176 -9.70 -14.34 7.93
CA LYS A 176 -9.29 -13.99 9.29
C LYS A 176 -7.82 -14.33 9.47
N ILE A 177 -7.09 -13.48 10.16
CA ILE A 177 -5.70 -13.71 10.56
C ILE A 177 -5.62 -13.55 12.07
N VAL A 178 -4.88 -14.44 12.71
CA VAL A 178 -4.56 -14.36 14.13
C VAL A 178 -3.05 -14.36 14.24
N ILE A 179 -2.51 -13.32 14.88
CA ILE A 179 -1.08 -13.17 15.16
C ILE A 179 -0.92 -13.24 16.67
N ASN A 180 -0.17 -14.23 17.15
CA ASN A 180 0.28 -14.28 18.54
C ASN A 180 1.67 -13.67 18.57
N ALA A 181 1.78 -12.43 19.04
CA ALA A 181 3.05 -11.77 19.29
C ALA A 181 3.42 -12.02 20.76
N TYR A 182 4.21 -13.08 21.00
CA TYR A 182 4.71 -13.45 22.33
C TYR A 182 5.55 -12.31 22.94
N ARG A 183 5.99 -12.46 24.20
CA ARG A 183 6.81 -11.45 24.89
C ARG A 183 8.02 -10.96 24.06
N ASN A 184 7.96 -9.71 23.61
CA ASN A 184 8.97 -8.99 22.83
C ASN A 184 9.32 -7.67 23.51
N ASP A 185 10.34 -6.98 22.98
CA ASP A 185 10.70 -5.64 23.45
C ASP A 185 9.57 -4.63 23.14
N PRO A 186 9.32 -3.65 24.04
CA PRO A 186 8.27 -2.65 23.84
C PRO A 186 8.37 -1.89 22.51
N GLY A 187 9.59 -1.67 22.00
CA GLY A 187 9.83 -1.04 20.70
C GLY A 187 9.29 -1.83 19.52
N GLU A 188 9.36 -3.17 19.57
CA GLU A 188 8.85 -4.04 18.51
C GLU A 188 7.32 -4.04 18.47
N TYR A 189 6.67 -4.05 19.64
CA TYR A 189 5.21 -3.90 19.72
C TYR A 189 4.74 -2.55 19.20
N LYS A 190 5.41 -1.47 19.62
CA LYS A 190 5.13 -0.12 19.12
C LYS A 190 5.24 -0.07 17.59
N LEU A 191 6.29 -0.68 17.03
CA LEU A 191 6.47 -0.77 15.58
C LEU A 191 5.34 -1.55 14.90
N LEU A 192 5.02 -2.75 15.40
CA LEU A 192 3.95 -3.59 14.87
C LEU A 192 2.61 -2.84 14.86
N PHE A 193 2.21 -2.27 16.00
CA PHE A 193 0.96 -1.54 16.13
C PHE A 193 0.90 -0.31 15.22
N ARG A 194 2.00 0.41 15.08
CA ARG A 194 2.10 1.53 14.14
C ARG A 194 1.85 1.09 12.71
N TYR A 195 2.38 -0.06 12.29
CA TYR A 195 2.09 -0.61 10.95
C TYR A 195 0.65 -1.08 10.79
N LEU A 196 -0.01 -1.59 11.84
CA LEU A 196 -1.44 -1.91 11.78
C LEU A 196 -2.30 -0.67 11.55
N LYS A 197 -1.97 0.44 12.23
CA LYS A 197 -2.65 1.73 12.07
C LYS A 197 -2.34 2.37 10.71
N LEU A 198 -1.07 2.34 10.30
CA LEU A 198 -0.60 2.77 8.99
C LEU A 198 -1.45 2.20 7.84
N PHE A 199 -1.71 0.90 7.90
CA PHE A 199 -2.47 0.17 6.87
C PHE A 199 -3.97 0.12 7.17
N GLN A 200 -4.43 0.79 8.22
CA GLN A 200 -5.83 0.92 8.65
C GLN A 200 -6.53 -0.43 8.79
N LEU A 201 -5.82 -1.40 9.35
CA LEU A 201 -6.32 -2.77 9.46
C LEU A 201 -7.37 -2.88 10.57
N MET A 202 -8.45 -3.60 10.29
CA MET A 202 -9.49 -3.90 11.27
C MET A 202 -8.96 -4.94 12.25
N THR A 203 -8.34 -4.45 13.32
CA THR A 203 -7.62 -5.25 14.29
C THR A 203 -8.27 -5.17 15.66
N TYR A 204 -8.26 -6.30 16.35
CA TYR A 204 -8.62 -6.42 17.76
C TYR A 204 -7.44 -7.02 18.50
N ILE A 205 -7.02 -6.37 19.60
CA ILE A 205 -5.79 -6.69 20.32
C ILE A 205 -6.15 -7.10 21.74
N GLU A 206 -5.71 -8.30 22.13
CA GLU A 206 -5.88 -8.90 23.44
C GLU A 206 -4.51 -9.14 24.09
N GLY A 207 -4.46 -9.13 25.43
CA GLY A 207 -3.24 -9.39 26.20
C GLY A 207 -2.56 -8.13 26.74
N ASP A 208 -1.34 -8.31 27.22
CA ASP A 208 -0.54 -7.29 27.89
C ASP A 208 0.95 -7.43 27.51
N ALA A 209 1.78 -6.47 27.93
CA ALA A 209 3.20 -6.46 27.61
C ALA A 209 4.00 -7.60 28.29
N ASP A 210 3.48 -8.19 29.36
CA ASP A 210 4.19 -9.23 30.11
C ASP A 210 4.00 -10.63 29.49
N GLN A 211 2.78 -10.93 29.05
CA GLN A 211 2.44 -12.20 28.40
C GLN A 211 2.58 -12.14 26.86
N GLY A 212 2.45 -10.95 26.30
CA GLY A 212 2.37 -10.69 24.86
C GLY A 212 0.94 -10.45 24.38
N PHE A 213 0.82 -10.16 23.09
CA PHE A 213 -0.43 -9.74 22.46
C PHE A 213 -0.95 -10.77 21.48
N THR A 214 -2.27 -10.98 21.48
CA THR A 214 -2.98 -11.70 20.43
C THR A 214 -3.75 -10.71 19.58
N LEU A 215 -3.40 -10.64 18.30
CA LEU A 215 -4.01 -9.74 17.34
C LEU A 215 -4.91 -10.54 16.41
N THR A 216 -6.20 -10.26 16.46
CA THR A 216 -7.17 -10.76 15.49
C THR A 216 -7.42 -9.70 14.43
N ILE A 217 -7.12 -10.03 13.18
CA ILE A 217 -7.27 -9.15 12.03
C ILE A 217 -8.31 -9.75 11.08
N ASP A 218 -9.31 -8.96 10.73
CA ASP A 218 -10.27 -9.36 9.71
C ASP A 218 -9.63 -9.29 8.33
N GLY A 219 -9.86 -10.31 7.50
CA GLY A 219 -9.27 -10.42 6.17
C GLY A 219 -10.17 -9.87 5.05
N PRO A 220 -9.64 -9.61 3.85
CA PRO A 220 -10.39 -9.04 2.73
C PRO A 220 -11.63 -9.83 2.32
N THR A 221 -11.66 -11.17 2.48
CA THR A 221 -12.82 -11.99 2.11
C THR A 221 -13.93 -12.01 3.16
N SER A 222 -13.68 -11.44 4.35
CA SER A 222 -14.73 -11.25 5.37
C SER A 222 -15.61 -10.02 5.12
N LEU A 223 -15.20 -9.13 4.21
CA LEU A 223 -15.96 -7.94 3.85
C LEU A 223 -17.18 -8.32 2.99
N PHE A 224 -18.32 -7.63 3.16
CA PHE A 224 -19.54 -7.83 2.36
C PHE A 224 -19.28 -7.89 0.84
N LYS A 225 -18.23 -7.20 0.38
CA LYS A 225 -17.59 -7.40 -0.92
C LYS A 225 -16.09 -7.51 -0.71
N ALA A 226 -15.48 -8.54 -1.27
CA ALA A 226 -14.02 -8.71 -1.21
C ALA A 226 -13.32 -7.45 -1.74
N SER A 227 -12.58 -6.77 -0.87
CA SER A 227 -11.86 -5.53 -1.23
C SER A 227 -10.42 -5.84 -1.57
N THR A 228 -10.08 -5.70 -2.85
CA THR A 228 -8.68 -5.80 -3.33
C THR A 228 -7.78 -4.78 -2.62
N ARG A 229 -8.28 -3.56 -2.40
CA ARG A 229 -7.54 -2.49 -1.71
C ARG A 229 -7.20 -2.85 -0.26
N TYR A 230 -8.15 -3.44 0.47
CA TYR A 230 -7.89 -3.87 1.85
C TYR A 230 -6.93 -5.07 1.89
N GLY A 231 -7.11 -6.05 0.99
CA GLY A 231 -6.19 -7.18 0.86
C GLY A 231 -4.74 -6.76 0.58
N LEU A 232 -4.55 -5.75 -0.28
CA LEU A 232 -3.23 -5.16 -0.51
C LEU A 232 -2.67 -4.46 0.73
N SER A 233 -3.51 -3.76 1.50
CA SER A 233 -3.09 -3.09 2.74
C SER A 233 -2.65 -4.11 3.80
N LEU A 234 -3.39 -5.20 3.92
CA LEU A 234 -3.06 -6.32 4.79
C LEU A 234 -1.75 -7.01 4.39
N ALA A 235 -1.55 -7.25 3.09
CA ALA A 235 -0.31 -7.82 2.57
C ALA A 235 0.91 -6.91 2.84
N LYS A 236 0.75 -5.59 2.80
CA LYS A 236 1.82 -4.62 3.13
C LYS A 236 2.25 -4.66 4.60
N MET A 237 1.42 -5.19 5.51
CA MET A 237 1.77 -5.35 6.92
C MET A 237 2.76 -6.48 7.17
N ILE A 238 2.72 -7.56 6.38
CA ILE A 238 3.58 -8.74 6.59
C ILE A 238 5.08 -8.42 6.70
N PRO A 239 5.69 -7.58 5.83
CA PRO A 239 7.07 -7.15 5.99
C PRO A 239 7.37 -6.51 7.35
N ALA A 240 6.42 -5.75 7.91
CA ALA A 240 6.58 -5.15 9.22
C ALA A 240 6.57 -6.19 10.36
N LEU A 241 5.74 -7.22 10.24
CA LEU A 241 5.71 -8.33 11.20
C LEU A 241 7.07 -9.04 11.29
N LEU A 242 7.84 -9.06 10.21
CA LEU A 242 9.19 -9.66 10.20
C LEU A 242 10.22 -8.88 11.04
N HIS A 243 9.91 -7.65 11.49
CA HIS A 243 10.74 -6.92 12.44
C HIS A 243 10.48 -7.31 13.90
N VAL A 244 9.45 -8.12 14.16
CA VAL A 244 9.14 -8.65 15.48
C VAL A 244 9.81 -10.00 15.63
N THR A 245 10.46 -10.25 16.77
CA THR A 245 11.34 -11.42 16.94
C THR A 245 10.58 -12.69 17.31
N LYS A 246 9.52 -12.61 18.11
CA LYS A 246 8.75 -13.79 18.55
C LYS A 246 7.28 -13.66 18.20
N TRP A 247 6.85 -14.38 17.18
CA TRP A 247 5.45 -14.43 16.79
C TRP A 247 5.07 -15.73 16.07
N SER A 248 3.77 -16.03 16.10
CA SER A 248 3.14 -17.01 15.23
C SER A 248 1.92 -16.40 14.55
N LEU A 249 1.68 -16.75 13.30
CA LEU A 249 0.57 -16.29 12.49
C LEU A 249 -0.21 -17.49 11.98
N LYS A 250 -1.53 -17.41 12.06
CA LYS A 250 -2.45 -18.34 11.42
C LYS A 250 -3.48 -17.56 10.62
N ALA A 251 -3.67 -17.91 9.36
CA ALA A 251 -4.64 -17.32 8.47
C ALA A 251 -5.66 -18.37 8.02
N LYS A 252 -6.94 -18.03 8.09
CA LYS A 252 -8.04 -18.78 7.48
C LYS A 252 -8.31 -18.18 6.10
N LEU A 253 -8.21 -19.00 5.07
CA LEU A 253 -8.33 -18.60 3.67
C LEU A 253 -9.67 -19.06 3.10
N GLN A 254 -10.25 -18.25 2.21
CA GLN A 254 -11.40 -18.61 1.41
C GLN A 254 -10.99 -18.61 -0.06
N GLN A 255 -10.86 -19.81 -0.62
CA GLN A 255 -10.41 -19.99 -1.99
C GLN A 255 -11.62 -20.40 -2.83
N ARG A 256 -11.95 -19.58 -3.83
CA ARG A 256 -12.99 -19.93 -4.78
C ARG A 256 -12.36 -20.80 -5.87
N ASP A 257 -12.88 -22.00 -6.01
CA ASP A 257 -12.49 -22.90 -7.10
C ASP A 257 -12.87 -22.23 -8.45
N PRO A 258 -11.92 -22.02 -9.38
CA PRO A 258 -12.20 -21.39 -10.66
C PRO A 258 -13.22 -22.14 -11.51
N TYR A 259 -13.26 -23.47 -11.40
CA TYR A 259 -14.10 -24.33 -12.24
C TYR A 259 -15.46 -24.55 -11.59
N THR A 260 -15.48 -24.96 -10.32
CA THR A 260 -16.74 -25.32 -9.63
C THR A 260 -17.42 -24.13 -8.96
N ARG A 261 -16.72 -22.99 -8.84
CA ARG A 261 -17.13 -21.78 -8.10
C ARG A 261 -17.43 -22.00 -6.61
N VAL A 262 -17.20 -23.20 -6.08
CA VAL A 262 -17.35 -23.54 -4.66
C VAL A 262 -16.24 -22.87 -3.87
N VAL A 263 -16.61 -22.28 -2.73
CA VAL A 263 -15.64 -21.70 -1.80
C VAL A 263 -15.14 -22.80 -0.88
N ARG A 264 -13.85 -23.07 -0.93
CA ARG A 264 -13.15 -24.00 -0.03
C ARG A 264 -12.44 -23.21 1.06
N THR A 265 -12.47 -23.74 2.27
CA THR A 265 -11.69 -23.20 3.38
C THR A 265 -10.30 -23.81 3.33
N GLY A 266 -9.27 -22.96 3.40
CA GLY A 266 -7.90 -23.37 3.58
C GLY A 266 -7.25 -22.66 4.76
N TYR A 267 -6.05 -23.08 5.12
CA TYR A 267 -5.28 -22.52 6.21
C TYR A 267 -3.84 -22.24 5.78
N PHE A 268 -3.26 -21.20 6.33
CA PHE A 268 -1.84 -20.89 6.20
C PHE A 268 -1.28 -20.54 7.57
N SER A 269 -0.10 -21.06 7.89
CA SER A 269 0.61 -20.76 9.12
C SER A 269 2.03 -20.30 8.83
N LEU A 270 2.51 -19.39 9.65
CA LEU A 270 3.86 -18.84 9.59
C LEU A 270 4.33 -18.50 11.00
N ASN A 271 5.63 -18.51 11.24
CA ASN A 271 6.24 -18.12 12.52
C ASN A 271 7.50 -17.29 12.28
N SER A 272 8.10 -16.79 13.36
CA SER A 272 9.34 -16.01 13.33
C SER A 272 10.49 -16.70 12.59
N ASP A 273 10.56 -18.03 12.64
CA ASP A 273 11.63 -18.83 12.02
C ASP A 273 11.41 -19.06 10.51
N CYS A 274 10.50 -18.31 9.89
CA CYS A 274 10.17 -18.46 8.48
C CYS A 274 11.33 -18.15 7.53
N GLY A 275 12.39 -17.46 7.97
CA GLY A 275 13.54 -17.08 7.12
C GLY A 275 13.17 -16.20 5.92
N LEU A 276 12.05 -15.47 6.01
CA LEU A 276 11.71 -14.40 5.08
C LEU A 276 12.47 -13.14 5.48
N VAL A 277 12.82 -12.31 4.49
CA VAL A 277 13.57 -11.08 4.73
C VAL A 277 12.67 -9.89 4.41
N SER A 278 12.55 -8.98 5.38
CA SER A 278 11.84 -7.72 5.17
C SER A 278 12.60 -6.82 4.22
N HIS A 279 11.86 -6.10 3.38
CA HIS A 279 12.38 -5.03 2.56
C HIS A 279 12.10 -3.65 3.18
N TYR A 280 11.47 -3.61 4.36
CA TYR A 280 11.26 -2.37 5.10
C TYR A 280 12.54 -2.03 5.87
N PRO A 281 12.96 -0.75 5.89
CA PRO A 281 14.13 -0.35 6.66
C PRO A 281 13.83 -0.46 8.16
N PRO A 282 14.80 -0.91 8.98
CA PRO A 282 14.62 -0.95 10.42
C PRO A 282 14.45 0.47 10.99
N GLY A 283 13.54 0.62 11.95
CA GLY A 283 13.36 1.86 12.73
C GLY A 283 12.66 3.02 12.02
N LYS A 284 12.29 2.91 10.74
CA LYS A 284 11.49 3.92 10.03
C LYS A 284 10.19 3.33 9.50
N PRO A 285 9.08 3.46 10.24
CA PRO A 285 7.77 3.19 9.69
C PRO A 285 7.48 4.19 8.57
N TYR A 286 6.94 3.70 7.45
CA TYR A 286 6.30 4.56 6.48
C TYR A 286 5.06 5.19 7.17
N ASP A 287 4.87 6.50 7.09
CA ASP A 287 3.65 7.13 7.61
C ASP A 287 2.47 6.87 6.68
N SER A 288 1.24 6.82 7.21
CA SER A 288 0.07 6.70 6.35
C SER A 288 -0.14 8.04 5.69
N MET A 289 -0.43 8.05 4.38
CA MET A 289 -0.72 9.30 3.69
C MET A 289 -1.84 10.10 4.39
N ILE A 290 -2.76 9.43 5.09
CA ILE A 290 -3.86 10.07 5.83
C ILE A 290 -3.34 10.74 7.11
N GLU A 291 -2.63 10.02 7.98
CA GLU A 291 -2.06 10.56 9.22
C GLU A 291 -1.02 11.64 8.93
N GLN A 292 -0.15 11.42 7.93
CA GLN A 292 0.85 12.39 7.50
C GLN A 292 0.14 13.66 6.99
N SER A 293 -0.85 13.53 6.11
CA SER A 293 -1.59 14.70 5.62
C SER A 293 -2.35 15.42 6.72
N PHE A 294 -2.80 14.71 7.77
CA PHE A 294 -3.47 15.31 8.91
C PHE A 294 -2.47 16.07 9.78
N ALA A 295 -1.32 15.46 10.10
CA ALA A 295 -0.25 16.09 10.88
C ALA A 295 0.33 17.33 10.16
N GLU A 296 0.57 17.25 8.85
CA GLU A 296 1.04 18.40 8.05
C GLU A 296 0.03 19.56 8.08
N ARG A 297 -1.27 19.25 7.92
CA ARG A 297 -2.34 20.25 8.02
C ARG A 297 -2.50 20.80 9.44
N TRP A 298 -2.30 19.98 10.47
CA TRP A 298 -2.32 20.41 11.86
C TRP A 298 -1.23 21.45 12.11
N ASN A 299 0.00 21.15 11.68
CA ASN A 299 1.15 22.06 11.82
C ASN A 299 0.94 23.40 11.11
N THR A 300 0.15 23.43 10.02
CA THR A 300 -0.16 24.66 9.28
C THR A 300 -1.04 25.63 10.09
N LEU A 301 -1.86 25.12 11.02
CA LEU A 301 -2.79 25.94 11.81
C LEU A 301 -2.12 26.73 12.94
N LYS A 302 -0.87 26.40 13.30
CA LYS A 302 -0.09 27.06 14.37
C LYS A 302 -0.88 27.24 15.67
N THR A 303 -1.59 26.20 16.09
CA THR A 303 -2.34 26.19 17.35
C THR A 303 -1.43 25.90 18.54
N GLU A 304 -1.89 26.21 19.75
CA GLU A 304 -1.17 25.85 20.98
C GLU A 304 -1.21 24.34 21.26
N TRP A 305 -2.23 23.64 20.71
CA TRP A 305 -2.37 22.19 20.78
C TRP A 305 -1.28 21.46 19.98
N LYS A 306 -0.45 20.71 20.70
CA LYS A 306 0.57 19.83 20.13
C LYS A 306 -0.03 18.48 19.78
N LEU A 307 0.16 18.06 18.53
CA LEU A 307 -0.22 16.74 18.04
C LEU A 307 0.95 15.77 18.24
N GLU A 308 0.82 14.87 19.20
CA GLU A 308 1.74 13.76 19.45
C GLU A 308 1.23 12.49 18.76
N ARG A 309 2.15 11.77 18.11
CA ARG A 309 1.85 10.52 17.39
C ARG A 309 2.03 9.28 18.24
N GLU A 310 2.93 9.33 19.22
CA GLU A 310 3.13 8.21 20.12
C GLU A 310 2.10 8.30 21.25
N VAL A 311 1.13 7.39 21.21
CA VAL A 311 0.10 7.29 22.22
C VAL A 311 0.36 6.06 23.07
N ASP A 312 0.26 6.24 24.38
CA ASP A 312 0.29 5.11 25.32
C ASP A 312 -0.89 4.17 25.07
N LEU A 313 -0.62 2.88 25.27
CA LEU A 313 -1.65 1.84 25.22
C LEU A 313 -2.68 2.11 26.32
N ILE A 314 -3.96 2.12 25.97
CA ILE A 314 -5.03 2.16 26.97
C ILE A 314 -5.34 0.71 27.37
N PRO A 315 -4.99 0.29 28.60
CA PRO A 315 -5.34 -1.05 29.07
C PRO A 315 -6.85 -1.15 29.30
N LEU A 316 -7.45 -2.22 28.79
CA LEU A 316 -8.83 -2.60 29.04
C LEU A 316 -8.85 -4.00 29.65
N PRO A 317 -9.86 -4.39 30.44
CA PRO A 317 -9.96 -5.76 30.95
C PRO A 317 -9.94 -6.79 29.80
N GLY A 318 -8.81 -7.50 29.65
CA GLY A 318 -8.58 -8.50 28.61
C GLY A 318 -8.25 -7.96 27.21
N SER A 319 -8.14 -6.65 27.00
CA SER A 319 -7.80 -6.08 25.68
C SER A 319 -7.02 -4.78 25.78
N VAL A 320 -6.52 -4.29 24.65
CA VAL A 320 -5.83 -3.00 24.58
C VAL A 320 -6.42 -2.16 23.46
N MET A 321 -6.57 -0.86 23.74
CA MET A 321 -6.91 0.13 22.73
C MET A 321 -5.70 1.02 22.43
N ILE A 322 -5.48 1.27 21.15
CA ILE A 322 -4.37 2.07 20.64
C ILE A 322 -4.98 3.24 19.89
N PRO A 323 -4.98 4.45 20.45
CA PRO A 323 -5.39 5.66 19.73
C PRO A 323 -4.38 6.04 18.65
N ASP A 324 -4.80 6.81 17.65
CA ASP A 324 -3.93 7.25 16.55
C ASP A 324 -3.11 8.49 16.91
N PHE A 325 -3.71 9.43 17.66
CA PHE A 325 -3.02 10.64 18.10
C PHE A 325 -3.35 11.02 19.54
N ARG A 326 -2.41 11.74 20.16
CA ARG A 326 -2.58 12.42 21.43
C ARG A 326 -2.45 13.92 21.20
N LEU A 327 -3.44 14.67 21.64
CA LEU A 327 -3.52 16.13 21.56
C LEU A 327 -3.21 16.69 22.94
N VAL A 328 -2.15 17.49 23.05
CA VAL A 328 -1.69 18.06 24.33
C VAL A 328 -1.72 19.57 24.25
N HIS A 329 -2.39 20.21 25.20
CA HIS A 329 -2.39 21.65 25.35
C HIS A 329 -1.41 22.09 26.45
N PRO A 330 -0.75 23.26 26.34
CA PRO A 330 0.16 23.76 27.37
C PRO A 330 -0.48 23.96 28.76
N ASP A 331 -1.80 24.11 28.84
CA ASP A 331 -2.54 24.22 30.11
C ASP A 331 -2.75 22.88 30.84
N GLY A 332 -2.30 21.77 30.25
CA GLY A 332 -2.41 20.43 30.83
C GLY A 332 -3.59 19.60 30.30
N ARG A 333 -4.47 20.16 29.46
CA ARG A 333 -5.52 19.36 28.81
C ARG A 333 -4.93 18.37 27.81
N VAL A 334 -5.47 17.15 27.82
CA VAL A 334 -5.05 16.06 26.94
C VAL A 334 -6.29 15.42 26.33
N PHE A 335 -6.28 15.20 25.02
CA PHE A 335 -7.29 14.40 24.30
C PHE A 335 -6.63 13.30 23.49
N LEU A 336 -7.32 12.18 23.32
CA LEU A 336 -6.92 11.07 22.47
C LEU A 336 -7.83 11.02 21.26
N LEU A 337 -7.26 10.87 20.07
CA LEU A 337 -7.99 10.84 18.82
C LEU A 337 -7.78 9.48 18.14
N GLU A 338 -8.88 8.81 17.83
CA GLU A 338 -8.91 7.58 17.04
C GLU A 338 -9.66 7.82 15.74
N ILE A 339 -9.04 7.50 14.60
CA ILE A 339 -9.60 7.66 13.27
C ILE A 339 -10.09 6.30 12.76
N ILE A 340 -11.40 6.19 12.53
CA ILE A 340 -12.04 4.99 12.01
C ILE A 340 -12.18 5.10 10.49
N GLY A 341 -11.35 4.35 9.77
CA GLY A 341 -11.35 4.24 8.31
C GLY A 341 -12.19 3.08 7.78
N TYR A 342 -11.58 1.89 7.64
CA TYR A 342 -12.28 0.68 7.20
C TYR A 342 -13.17 0.10 8.29
N TRP A 343 -14.28 -0.53 7.91
CA TRP A 343 -15.27 -0.99 8.87
C TRP A 343 -16.14 -2.15 8.40
N ARG A 344 -16.72 -2.81 9.41
CA ARG A 344 -17.86 -3.71 9.35
C ARG A 344 -18.66 -3.62 10.65
N PRO A 345 -19.94 -4.02 10.66
CA PRO A 345 -20.79 -4.04 11.85
C PRO A 345 -20.12 -4.66 13.08
N GLU A 346 -19.59 -5.88 12.97
CA GLU A 346 -19.05 -6.59 14.14
C GLU A 346 -17.74 -5.97 14.66
N TYR A 347 -16.94 -5.36 13.77
CA TYR A 347 -15.73 -4.62 14.15
C TYR A 347 -16.12 -3.36 14.92
N LEU A 348 -17.08 -2.59 14.39
CA LEU A 348 -17.57 -1.39 15.05
C LEU A 348 -18.19 -1.72 16.41
N GLN A 349 -19.01 -2.77 16.52
CA GLN A 349 -19.59 -3.20 17.78
C GLN A 349 -18.51 -3.47 18.84
N LYS A 350 -17.47 -4.24 18.51
CA LYS A 350 -16.36 -4.51 19.42
C LYS A 350 -15.59 -3.24 19.78
N LYS A 351 -15.32 -2.37 18.80
CA LYS A 351 -14.61 -1.11 19.01
C LYS A 351 -15.38 -0.19 19.94
N PHE A 352 -16.68 -0.01 19.71
CA PHE A 352 -17.55 0.81 20.56
C PHE A 352 -17.72 0.22 21.96
N TYR A 353 -17.76 -1.10 22.08
CA TYR A 353 -17.71 -1.78 23.38
C TYR A 353 -16.40 -1.48 24.14
N GLN A 354 -15.24 -1.49 23.47
CA GLN A 354 -13.96 -1.09 24.07
C GLN A 354 -13.98 0.37 24.52
N VAL A 355 -14.50 1.26 23.68
CA VAL A 355 -14.63 2.69 23.98
C VAL A 355 -15.50 2.91 25.22
N GLN A 356 -16.67 2.27 25.31
CA GLN A 356 -17.55 2.35 26.47
C GLN A 356 -16.88 1.87 27.75
N ARG A 357 -16.12 0.76 27.69
CA ARG A 357 -15.42 0.20 28.85
C ARG A 357 -14.13 0.91 29.21
N SER A 358 -13.60 1.74 28.32
CA SER A 358 -12.37 2.49 28.57
C SER A 358 -12.50 3.50 29.70
N GLY A 359 -13.71 4.03 29.94
CA GLY A 359 -13.92 5.12 30.89
C GLY A 359 -13.06 6.36 30.58
N CYS A 360 -12.60 6.51 29.34
CA CYS A 360 -11.69 7.56 28.93
C CYS A 360 -12.50 8.78 28.46
N ASP A 361 -12.73 9.74 29.37
CA ASP A 361 -13.54 10.94 29.11
C ASP A 361 -12.94 11.90 28.06
N PHE A 362 -11.66 11.69 27.75
CA PHE A 362 -10.86 12.48 26.83
C PHE A 362 -10.58 11.77 25.49
N LEU A 363 -11.29 10.68 25.18
CA LEU A 363 -11.24 10.05 23.86
C LEU A 363 -12.20 10.74 22.88
N ILE A 364 -11.76 10.88 21.63
CA ILE A 364 -12.52 11.43 20.50
C ILE A 364 -12.43 10.44 19.35
N LEU A 365 -13.56 10.14 18.71
CA LEU A 365 -13.58 9.32 17.50
C LEU A 365 -13.77 10.20 16.26
N ALA A 366 -12.88 10.08 15.28
CA ALA A 366 -13.10 10.59 13.95
C ALA A 366 -13.70 9.48 13.08
N ILE A 367 -14.93 9.67 12.61
CA ILE A 367 -15.71 8.66 11.89
C ILE A 367 -16.00 9.18 10.48
N SER A 368 -15.64 8.41 9.46
CA SER A 368 -16.04 8.72 8.08
C SER A 368 -17.57 8.70 7.91
N GLU A 369 -18.18 9.71 7.30
CA GLU A 369 -19.62 9.73 6.98
C GLU A 369 -20.06 8.61 6.03
N ARG A 370 -19.10 7.95 5.37
CA ARG A 370 -19.35 6.77 4.55
C ARG A 370 -19.61 5.50 5.38
N LEU A 371 -19.48 5.60 6.71
CA LEU A 371 -19.78 4.55 7.68
C LEU A 371 -21.29 4.48 7.92
N ASN A 372 -21.88 3.30 7.74
CA ASN A 372 -23.26 3.06 8.16
C ASN A 372 -23.25 2.42 9.55
N LEU A 373 -23.26 3.28 10.58
CA LEU A 373 -23.26 2.87 11.99
C LEU A 373 -24.59 2.22 12.42
N GLU A 374 -25.70 2.59 11.78
CA GLU A 374 -27.02 2.03 12.09
C GLU A 374 -27.08 0.53 11.79
N ASN A 375 -26.48 0.11 10.66
CA ASN A 375 -26.31 -1.31 10.33
C ASN A 375 -25.44 -2.07 11.33
N ALA A 376 -24.64 -1.37 12.14
CA ALA A 376 -23.87 -1.96 13.22
C ALA A 376 -24.65 -2.04 14.54
N GLY A 377 -25.90 -1.54 14.59
CA GLY A 377 -26.70 -1.45 15.81
C GLY A 377 -26.18 -0.42 16.80
N ILE A 378 -25.43 0.58 16.32
CA ILE A 378 -24.87 1.66 17.15
C ILE A 378 -25.82 2.84 17.07
N ASP A 379 -26.33 3.30 18.22
CA ASP A 379 -27.15 4.50 18.29
C ASP A 379 -26.27 5.74 18.16
N VAL A 380 -26.43 6.44 17.03
CA VAL A 380 -25.68 7.65 16.69
C VAL A 380 -26.05 8.82 17.62
N ASN A 381 -27.21 8.77 18.27
CA ASN A 381 -27.67 9.83 19.18
C ASN A 381 -27.08 9.67 20.60
N HIS A 382 -26.63 8.46 20.96
CA HIS A 382 -26.09 8.13 22.28
C HIS A 382 -24.70 7.52 22.16
N LEU A 383 -23.75 8.32 21.66
CA LEU A 383 -22.36 7.91 21.54
C LEU A 383 -21.63 8.12 22.87
N PRO A 384 -20.81 7.15 23.31
CA PRO A 384 -20.13 7.20 24.61
C PRO A 384 -19.04 8.26 24.69
N VAL A 385 -18.61 8.77 23.53
CA VAL A 385 -17.52 9.74 23.40
C VAL A 385 -17.85 10.74 22.29
N PRO A 386 -17.27 11.95 22.33
CA PRO A 386 -17.39 12.92 21.25
C PRO A 386 -16.93 12.35 19.90
N VAL A 387 -17.66 12.70 18.84
CA VAL A 387 -17.39 12.23 17.47
C VAL A 387 -17.23 13.38 16.50
N VAL A 388 -16.20 13.31 15.66
CA VAL A 388 -15.97 14.18 14.51
C VAL A 388 -16.27 13.41 13.23
N TRP A 389 -17.24 13.89 12.46
CA TRP A 389 -17.59 13.30 11.17
C TRP A 389 -16.73 13.86 10.04
N PHE A 390 -16.33 13.02 9.09
CA PHE A 390 -15.59 13.48 7.91
C PHE A 390 -15.95 12.70 6.63
N LYS A 391 -15.96 13.34 5.48
CA LYS A 391 -16.20 12.65 4.19
C LYS A 391 -14.95 11.96 3.66
N ASP A 392 -14.05 12.75 3.07
CA ASP A 392 -12.87 12.24 2.37
C ASP A 392 -11.59 12.42 3.16
N LYS A 393 -11.49 13.53 3.89
CA LYS A 393 -10.32 13.90 4.68
C LYS A 393 -10.78 14.49 6.00
N LEU A 394 -10.19 14.03 7.10
CA LEU A 394 -10.36 14.68 8.40
C LEU A 394 -9.72 16.07 8.36
N LEU A 395 -10.47 17.08 8.81
CA LEU A 395 -9.99 18.46 8.89
C LEU A 395 -9.59 18.77 10.34
N PRO A 396 -8.33 19.18 10.60
CA PRO A 396 -7.89 19.58 11.94
C PRO A 396 -8.80 20.61 12.63
N LYS A 397 -9.37 21.55 11.87
CA LYS A 397 -10.29 22.58 12.42
C LYS A 397 -11.51 21.97 13.11
N ALA A 398 -12.11 20.92 12.55
CA ALA A 398 -13.28 20.27 13.15
C ALA A 398 -12.95 19.59 14.48
N VAL A 399 -11.71 19.09 14.61
CA VAL A 399 -11.23 18.51 15.87
C VAL A 399 -10.96 19.62 16.90
N LEU A 400 -10.33 20.72 16.48
CA LEU A 400 -10.07 21.89 17.34
C LEU A 400 -11.35 22.51 17.89
N GLU A 401 -12.35 22.76 17.04
CA GLU A 401 -13.65 23.29 17.46
C GLU A 401 -14.31 22.40 18.51
N LEU A 402 -14.16 21.08 18.38
CA LEU A 402 -14.75 20.12 19.32
C LEU A 402 -14.03 20.12 20.68
N ILE A 403 -12.69 20.22 20.70
CA ILE A 403 -11.91 20.22 21.96
C ILE A 403 -11.90 21.58 22.66
N GLU A 404 -12.05 22.69 21.92
CA GLU A 404 -12.15 24.03 22.50
C GLU A 404 -13.51 24.30 23.15
N ASN A 405 -14.58 23.73 22.58
CA ASN A 405 -15.94 23.87 23.13
C ASN A 405 -16.22 22.97 24.35
N LYS A 406 -15.27 22.12 24.76
CA LYS A 406 -15.41 21.25 25.93
C LYS A 406 -14.76 21.94 27.15
N PRO A 407 -15.54 22.44 28.13
CA PRO A 407 -14.97 22.83 29.42
C PRO A 407 -14.39 21.59 30.10
N SER A 408 -13.27 21.80 30.80
CA SER A 408 -12.47 20.83 31.55
C SER A 408 -13.28 19.93 32.49
#